data_AF-C8KI01-F1
#
_entry.id   AF-C8KI01-F1
#
_cell.length_a   1.000
_cell.length_b   1.000
_cell.length_c   1.000
_cell.angle_alpha   90.00
_cell.angle_beta   90.00
_cell.angle_gamma   90.00
#
_symmetry.space_group_name_H-M   'P 1'
#
loop_
_entity.id
_entity.type
_entity.pdbx_description
1 polymer ?
#
loop_
_entity_poly.entity_id
_entity_poly.type
_entity_poly.pdbx_seq_one_letter_code
_entity_poly.pdbx_strand_id
1 'polypeptide(L)'
;NKNFLVFKSCFFRKIIHKMIKMFSILLFYLLQGSFAELDPKICVQRVDSGNCKALMVKYFYNFESNKCEQFTYGGCGGNRNNFHSMEDCSDSCYPSLISPDYIENYKCFQEKKPGICEQNIIR
;
A
#
# COMPACT_ATOMS: atom_id res chain seq x y z
N ASN A 1 -13.21 16.43 42.86
CA ASN A 1 -13.63 16.37 41.44
C ASN A 1 -12.63 17.11 40.53
N LYS A 2 -11.37 16.65 40.46
CA LYS A 2 -10.27 17.26 39.68
C LYS A 2 -9.93 16.48 38.41
N ASN A 3 -10.30 15.20 38.36
CA ASN A 3 -10.05 14.32 37.21
C ASN A 3 -10.91 14.69 35.98
N PHE A 4 -12.16 15.14 36.18
CA PHE A 4 -13.06 15.48 35.06
C PHE A 4 -12.59 16.70 34.24
N LEU A 5 -11.93 17.68 34.87
CA LEU A 5 -11.39 18.87 34.21
C LEU A 5 -10.12 18.56 33.38
N VAL A 6 -9.28 17.62 33.83
CA VAL A 6 -8.08 17.17 33.11
C VAL A 6 -8.45 16.40 31.83
N PHE A 7 -9.49 15.56 31.89
CA PHE A 7 -9.99 14.81 30.72
C PHE A 7 -10.55 15.74 29.63
N LYS A 8 -11.33 16.77 29.99
CA LYS A 8 -11.82 17.77 29.03
C LYS A 8 -10.66 18.55 28.41
N SER A 9 -9.69 19.00 29.21
CA SER A 9 -8.49 19.71 28.73
C SER A 9 -7.69 18.90 27.70
N CYS A 10 -7.50 17.60 27.94
CA CYS A 10 -6.77 16.72 27.03
C CYS A 10 -7.56 16.42 25.73
N PHE A 11 -8.89 16.31 25.83
CA PHE A 11 -9.79 16.11 24.69
C PHE A 11 -9.85 17.35 23.78
N PHE A 12 -10.03 18.54 24.36
CA PHE A 12 -10.01 19.80 23.62
C PHE A 12 -8.64 20.08 23.00
N ARG A 13 -7.54 19.75 23.70
CA ARG A 13 -6.18 19.85 23.14
C ARG A 13 -5.94 18.88 21.98
N LYS A 14 -6.51 17.67 22.02
CA LYS A 14 -6.48 16.73 20.89
C LYS A 14 -7.30 17.24 19.69
N ILE A 15 -8.46 17.84 19.91
CA ILE A 15 -9.28 18.44 18.84
C ILE A 15 -8.58 19.65 18.24
N ILE A 16 -8.06 20.55 19.06
CA ILE A 16 -7.34 21.75 18.63
C ILE A 16 -6.04 21.36 17.90
N HIS A 17 -5.24 20.42 18.41
CA HIS A 17 -4.08 19.90 17.67
C HIS A 17 -4.48 19.21 16.35
N LYS A 18 -5.59 18.48 16.32
CA LYS A 18 -6.09 17.82 15.09
C LYS A 18 -6.58 18.86 14.08
N MET A 19 -7.22 19.94 14.53
CA MET A 19 -7.65 21.06 13.69
C MET A 19 -6.49 21.92 13.20
N ILE A 20 -5.54 22.27 14.07
CA ILE A 20 -4.30 22.98 13.68
C ILE A 20 -3.54 22.13 12.67
N LYS A 21 -3.38 20.81 12.92
CA LYS A 21 -2.79 19.89 11.94
C LYS A 21 -3.60 19.86 10.64
N MET A 22 -4.92 19.85 10.67
CA MET A 22 -5.76 19.84 9.46
C MET A 22 -5.58 21.11 8.61
N PHE A 23 -5.50 22.30 9.23
CA PHE A 23 -5.24 23.55 8.53
C PHE A 23 -3.80 23.65 8.02
N SER A 24 -2.82 23.21 8.80
CA SER A 24 -1.42 23.13 8.37
C SER A 24 -1.23 22.12 7.24
N ILE A 25 -1.91 20.98 7.30
CA ILE A 25 -1.93 19.94 6.27
C ILE A 25 -2.58 20.47 4.99
N LEU A 26 -3.70 21.21 5.08
CA LEU A 26 -4.33 21.84 3.93
C LEU A 26 -3.41 22.87 3.26
N LEU A 27 -2.71 23.70 4.05
CA LEU A 27 -1.71 24.63 3.54
C LEU A 27 -0.50 23.91 2.94
N PHE A 28 -0.06 22.80 3.56
CA PHE A 28 0.98 21.93 3.01
C PHE A 28 0.56 21.29 1.68
N TYR A 29 -0.68 20.81 1.54
CA TYR A 29 -1.21 20.24 0.29
C TYR A 29 -1.33 21.28 -0.83
N LEU A 30 -1.57 22.55 -0.49
CA LEU A 30 -1.60 23.65 -1.46
C LEU A 30 -0.19 24.09 -1.90
N LEU A 31 0.85 23.77 -1.12
CA LEU A 31 2.23 24.17 -1.37
C LEU A 31 3.14 23.03 -1.84
N GLN A 32 2.81 21.80 -1.49
CA GLN A 32 3.52 20.57 -1.82
C GLN A 32 2.45 19.57 -2.22
N GLY A 33 2.25 19.41 -3.53
CA GLY A 33 1.29 18.45 -4.06
C GLY A 33 1.44 17.09 -3.37
N SER A 34 0.29 16.55 -2.94
CA SER A 34 0.08 15.21 -2.39
C SER A 34 1.25 14.59 -1.61
N PHE A 35 1.16 14.60 -0.27
CA PHE A 35 1.87 13.64 0.56
C PHE A 35 1.50 12.22 0.08
N ALA A 36 2.45 11.49 -0.50
CA ALA A 36 2.26 10.09 -0.83
C ALA A 36 2.23 9.30 0.49
N GLU A 37 1.03 8.99 0.97
CA GLU A 37 0.87 8.11 2.12
C GLU A 37 1.33 6.71 1.72
N LEU A 38 2.46 6.29 2.27
CA LEU A 38 3.01 4.96 2.07
C LEU A 38 2.02 3.94 2.68
N ASP A 39 1.30 3.21 1.84
CA ASP A 39 0.42 2.11 2.25
C ASP A 39 1.12 0.76 2.02
N PRO A 40 1.64 0.11 3.08
CA PRO A 40 2.35 -1.17 2.97
C PRO A 40 1.52 -2.27 2.31
N LYS A 41 0.17 -2.13 2.29
CA LYS A 41 -0.72 -3.09 1.62
C LYS A 41 -0.46 -3.17 0.12
N ILE A 42 -0.05 -2.07 -0.51
CA ILE A 42 0.22 -2.02 -1.95
C ILE A 42 1.37 -2.99 -2.27
N CYS A 43 2.45 -2.92 -1.49
CA CYS A 43 3.67 -3.66 -1.75
C CYS A 43 3.55 -5.17 -1.52
N VAL A 44 2.55 -5.61 -0.76
CA VAL A 44 2.30 -7.05 -0.53
C VAL A 44 1.29 -7.65 -1.50
N GLN A 45 0.64 -6.84 -2.34
CA GLN A 45 -0.26 -7.35 -3.38
C GLN A 45 0.53 -8.17 -4.42
N ARG A 46 -0.05 -9.28 -4.87
CA ARG A 46 0.51 -10.02 -6.02
C ARG A 46 0.41 -9.15 -7.27
N VAL A 47 1.33 -9.36 -8.20
CA VAL A 47 1.25 -8.76 -9.54
C VAL A 47 -0.10 -9.08 -10.21
N ASP A 48 -0.67 -8.10 -10.89
CA ASP A 48 -1.93 -8.25 -11.63
C ASP A 48 -1.89 -7.50 -12.96
N SER A 49 -1.82 -8.24 -14.06
CA SER A 49 -1.81 -7.70 -15.42
C SER A 49 -3.14 -7.07 -15.82
N GLY A 50 -4.22 -7.33 -15.10
CA GLY A 50 -5.57 -6.91 -15.48
C GLY A 50 -6.10 -7.65 -16.71
N ASN A 51 -7.23 -7.17 -17.24
CA ASN A 51 -8.01 -7.90 -18.25
C ASN A 51 -7.80 -7.39 -19.69
N CYS A 52 -7.08 -6.28 -19.86
CA CYS A 52 -6.74 -5.75 -21.18
C CYS A 52 -5.48 -6.42 -21.76
N LYS A 53 -5.19 -6.19 -23.05
CA LYS A 53 -4.15 -6.91 -23.81
C LYS A 53 -3.03 -5.99 -24.34
N ALA A 54 -2.86 -4.79 -23.79
CA ALA A 54 -1.68 -3.98 -24.11
C ALA A 54 -0.41 -4.63 -23.55
N LEU A 55 0.75 -4.28 -24.13
CA LEU A 55 2.05 -4.78 -23.68
C LEU A 55 2.82 -3.63 -23.02
N MET A 56 2.41 -3.26 -21.81
CA MET A 56 3.04 -2.16 -21.08
C MET A 56 4.03 -2.71 -20.06
N VAL A 57 5.29 -2.31 -20.20
CA VAL A 57 6.32 -2.61 -19.20
C VAL A 57 6.04 -1.78 -17.95
N LYS A 58 5.91 -2.46 -16.82
CA LYS A 58 5.66 -1.89 -15.49
C LYS A 58 6.50 -2.60 -14.44
N TYR A 59 6.58 -2.03 -13.25
CA TYR A 59 7.33 -2.57 -12.12
C TYR A 59 6.40 -2.89 -10.96
N PHE A 60 6.68 -3.93 -10.20
CA PHE A 60 5.96 -4.28 -8.98
C PHE A 60 6.96 -4.73 -7.91
N TYR A 61 6.62 -4.55 -6.64
CA TYR A 61 7.41 -5.08 -5.54
C TYR A 61 7.04 -6.54 -5.30
N ASN A 62 8.03 -7.43 -5.41
CA ASN A 62 7.92 -8.83 -5.09
C ASN A 62 8.38 -9.05 -3.63
N PHE A 63 7.43 -9.26 -2.73
CA PHE A 63 7.71 -9.49 -1.31
C PHE A 63 8.37 -10.86 -1.02
N GLU A 64 8.38 -11.80 -1.98
CA GLU A 64 9.05 -13.09 -1.83
C GLU A 64 10.55 -12.95 -2.10
N SER A 65 10.92 -12.18 -3.13
CA SER A 65 12.31 -11.88 -3.46
C SER A 65 12.86 -10.63 -2.76
N ASN A 66 11.96 -9.85 -2.12
CA ASN A 66 12.22 -8.52 -1.54
C ASN A 66 12.82 -7.52 -2.54
N LYS A 67 12.33 -7.53 -3.78
CA LYS A 67 12.85 -6.70 -4.87
C LYS A 67 11.74 -6.16 -5.76
N CYS A 68 11.98 -5.00 -6.36
CA CYS A 68 11.18 -4.52 -7.47
C CYS A 68 11.55 -5.29 -8.75
N GLU A 69 10.54 -5.81 -9.42
CA GLU A 69 10.65 -6.66 -10.61
C GLU A 69 9.77 -6.12 -11.73
N GLN A 70 10.16 -6.41 -12.98
CA GLN A 70 9.41 -6.00 -14.16
C GLN A 70 8.28 -6.99 -14.46
N PHE A 71 7.13 -6.49 -14.92
CA PHE A 71 6.05 -7.31 -15.46
C PHE A 71 5.35 -6.62 -16.64
N THR A 72 4.53 -7.38 -17.35
CA THR A 72 3.68 -6.87 -18.44
C THR A 72 2.28 -6.56 -17.92
N TYR A 73 1.91 -5.29 -17.95
CA TYR A 73 0.58 -4.81 -17.62
C TYR A 73 -0.29 -4.68 -18.87
N GLY A 74 -1.52 -5.17 -18.78
CA GLY A 74 -2.49 -5.21 -19.86
C GLY A 74 -3.09 -3.84 -20.23
N GLY A 75 -2.85 -2.80 -19.43
CA GLY A 75 -3.30 -1.43 -19.69
C GLY A 75 -4.62 -1.03 -19.03
N CYS A 76 -5.34 -1.96 -18.39
CA CYS A 76 -6.53 -1.65 -17.59
C CYS A 76 -6.73 -2.66 -16.46
N GLY A 77 -7.48 -2.26 -15.42
CA GLY A 77 -7.68 -3.10 -14.23
C GLY A 77 -6.40 -3.27 -13.42
N GLY A 78 -6.20 -4.45 -12.84
CA GLY A 78 -5.05 -4.74 -11.99
C GLY A 78 -5.16 -4.13 -10.60
N ASN A 79 -4.02 -3.97 -9.92
CA ASN A 79 -3.93 -3.37 -8.60
C ASN A 79 -2.84 -2.27 -8.54
N ARG A 80 -2.58 -1.75 -7.34
CA ARG A 80 -1.68 -0.60 -7.14
C ARG A 80 -0.20 -0.97 -7.07
N ASN A 81 0.15 -2.26 -6.96
CA ASN A 81 1.53 -2.74 -7.05
C ASN A 81 1.98 -2.72 -8.53
N ASN A 82 1.97 -1.53 -9.12
CA ASN A 82 2.13 -1.27 -10.55
C ASN A 82 2.71 0.13 -10.74
N PHE A 83 4.03 0.20 -10.84
CA PHE A 83 4.82 1.42 -10.90
C PHE A 83 5.36 1.65 -12.30
N HIS A 84 5.54 2.93 -12.65
CA HIS A 84 6.04 3.33 -13.98
C HIS A 84 7.55 3.14 -14.12
N SER A 85 8.30 3.25 -13.02
CA SER A 85 9.74 3.06 -12.99
C SER A 85 10.19 2.17 -11.82
N MET A 86 11.42 1.67 -11.91
CA MET A 86 12.08 0.93 -10.84
C MET A 86 12.28 1.79 -9.59
N GLU A 87 12.60 3.08 -9.78
CA GLU A 87 12.77 4.08 -8.72
C GLU A 87 11.46 4.25 -7.94
N ASP A 88 10.36 4.52 -8.65
CA ASP A 88 9.03 4.71 -8.05
C ASP A 88 8.62 3.50 -7.20
N CYS A 89 8.90 2.29 -7.69
CA CYS A 89 8.63 1.06 -6.96
C CYS A 89 9.47 0.96 -5.69
N SER A 90 10.76 1.26 -5.79
CA SER A 90 11.72 1.12 -4.68
C SER A 90 11.44 2.15 -3.58
N ASP A 91 11.13 3.39 -3.97
CA ASP A 91 10.75 4.47 -3.07
C ASP A 91 9.40 4.20 -2.39
N SER A 92 8.45 3.63 -3.12
CA SER A 92 7.12 3.31 -2.60
C SER A 92 7.10 2.09 -1.69
N CYS A 93 7.98 1.12 -1.93
CA CYS A 93 7.96 -0.19 -1.27
C CYS A 93 9.23 -0.51 -0.48
N TYR A 94 9.80 0.51 0.16
CA TYR A 94 11.05 0.37 0.88
C TYR A 94 10.99 -0.77 1.93
N PRO A 95 11.87 -1.78 1.85
CA PRO A 95 11.75 -3.05 2.59
C PRO A 95 11.69 -2.92 4.11
N SER A 96 12.31 -1.87 4.68
CA SER A 96 12.34 -1.69 6.14
C SER A 96 10.99 -1.32 6.76
N LEU A 97 9.96 -1.09 5.94
CA LEU A 97 8.63 -0.70 6.39
C LEU A 97 7.65 -1.88 6.50
N ILE A 98 8.05 -3.08 6.06
CA ILE A 98 7.19 -4.27 6.02
C ILE A 98 7.76 -5.35 6.96
N SER A 99 7.10 -5.62 8.09
CA SER A 99 7.54 -6.69 9.00
C SER A 99 7.27 -8.08 8.40
N PRO A 100 8.11 -9.09 8.70
CA PRO A 100 7.86 -10.47 8.28
C PRO A 100 6.47 -10.97 8.71
N ASP A 101 6.06 -10.66 9.94
CA ASP A 101 4.75 -10.99 10.49
C ASP A 101 3.61 -10.40 9.66
N TYR A 102 3.80 -9.21 9.09
CA TYR A 102 2.81 -8.58 8.22
C TYR A 102 2.65 -9.34 6.90
N ILE A 103 3.76 -9.77 6.28
CA ILE A 103 3.75 -10.56 5.05
C ILE A 103 3.09 -11.92 5.28
N GLU A 104 3.42 -12.59 6.39
CA GLU A 104 2.85 -13.88 6.73
C GLU A 104 1.33 -13.81 6.90
N ASN A 105 0.85 -12.81 7.66
CA ASN A 105 -0.57 -12.56 7.79
C ASN A 105 -1.22 -12.25 6.44
N TYR A 106 -0.59 -11.40 5.61
CA TYR A 106 -1.16 -11.03 4.32
C TYR A 106 -1.30 -12.22 3.36
N LYS A 107 -0.33 -13.14 3.31
CA LYS A 107 -0.39 -14.36 2.48
C LYS A 107 -1.65 -15.18 2.74
N CYS A 108 -2.10 -15.27 4.00
CA CYS A 108 -3.28 -16.03 4.38
C CYS A 108 -4.60 -15.39 3.92
N PHE A 109 -4.63 -14.06 3.71
CA PHE A 109 -5.83 -13.32 3.31
C PHE A 109 -5.95 -13.09 1.80
N GLN A 110 -4.95 -13.51 1.01
CA GLN A 110 -5.03 -13.41 -0.44
C GLN A 110 -6.05 -14.41 -1.00
N GLU A 111 -6.78 -13.98 -2.03
CA GLU A 111 -7.64 -14.87 -2.79
C GLU A 111 -6.82 -16.02 -3.40
N LYS A 112 -7.32 -17.24 -3.25
CA LYS A 112 -6.73 -18.42 -3.87
C LYS A 112 -6.96 -18.33 -5.38
N LYS A 113 -5.95 -17.90 -6.12
CA LYS A 113 -5.94 -18.05 -7.59
C LYS A 113 -5.60 -19.51 -7.91
N PRO A 114 -6.49 -20.27 -8.61
CA PRO A 114 -6.16 -21.62 -9.03
C PRO A 114 -4.91 -21.58 -9.90
N GLY A 115 -3.98 -22.51 -9.66
CA GLY A 115 -2.80 -22.66 -10.50
C GLY A 115 -3.19 -23.12 -11.91
N ILE A 116 -2.23 -23.08 -12.83
CA ILE A 116 -2.41 -23.49 -14.23
C ILE A 116 -2.62 -25.01 -14.43
N CYS A 117 -2.63 -25.79 -13.34
CA CYS A 117 -2.84 -27.22 -13.40
C CYS A 117 -4.35 -27.52 -13.46
N GLU A 118 -4.79 -28.16 -14.54
CA GLU A 118 -6.19 -28.64 -14.72
C GLU A 118 -6.49 -29.93 -13.95
N GLN A 119 -5.58 -30.38 -13.08
CA GLN A 119 -5.73 -31.66 -12.39
C GLN A 119 -6.58 -31.52 -11.13
N ASN A 120 -7.59 -32.39 -11.01
CA ASN A 120 -8.33 -32.61 -9.77
C ASN A 120 -7.33 -32.97 -8.67
N ILE A 121 -7.14 -32.05 -7.72
CA ILE A 121 -6.30 -32.29 -6.55
C ILE A 121 -7.03 -33.33 -5.68
N ILE A 122 -6.72 -34.61 -5.88
CA ILE A 122 -7.13 -35.69 -4.97
C ILE A 122 -6.29 -35.50 -3.71
N ARG A 123 -6.94 -35.21 -2.59
CA ARG A 123 -6.28 -35.10 -1.27
C ARG A 123 -5.94 -36.48 -0.73
#